data_AF-A0A351SAQ5-F1
#
_entry.id   AF-A0A351SAQ5-F1
#
_cell.length_a   1.000
_cell.length_b   1.000
_cell.length_c   1.000
_cell.angle_alpha   90.00
_cell.angle_beta   90.00
_cell.angle_gamma   90.00
#
_symmetry.space_group_name_H-M   'P 1'
#
loop_
_entity.id
_entity.type
_entity.pdbx_description
1 polymer ?
#
loop_
_entity_poly.entity_id
_entity_poly.type
_entity_poly.pdbx_seq_one_letter_code
_entity_poly.pdbx_strand_id
1 'polypeptide(L)'
;HKGRRFGAEIILGNTFHLMLRPGTEVIRQHGDLHDFMHWDKPILTDSGGFQVFSLAKMRKLTEAGVRFQSPIDGSEVFLDPETSMQVQRDLGSDIVMCFDECTAYPATEKQAYESMALSMRWAARSKAAHGDNPAALFGIVQGGVYENLRAESVQQLTSIGFNGYAVGGLAVGETKDEREQMLDFTLPLMPADAPRYLMGVGKPEDIV
;
A
#
# COMPACT_ATOMS: atom_id res chain seq x y z
N HIS A 1 9.98 21.78 -1.31
CA HIS A 1 11.18 22.56 -0.89
C HIS A 1 12.14 21.87 0.09
N LYS A 2 11.72 21.27 1.22
CA LYS A 2 12.68 20.67 2.18
C LYS A 2 13.39 19.40 1.66
N GLY A 3 12.69 18.47 1.00
CA GLY A 3 13.28 17.20 0.54
C GLY A 3 14.46 17.35 -0.42
N ARG A 4 14.41 18.33 -1.35
CA ARG A 4 15.50 18.58 -2.30
C ARG A 4 16.80 18.98 -1.60
N ARG A 5 16.72 19.71 -0.49
CA ARG A 5 17.89 20.13 0.29
C ARG A 5 18.62 18.94 0.94
N PHE A 6 17.94 17.81 1.12
CA PHE A 6 18.47 16.60 1.74
C PHE A 6 18.79 15.49 0.73
N GLY A 7 18.75 15.79 -0.58
CA GLY A 7 19.09 14.81 -1.62
C GLY A 7 18.02 13.76 -1.90
N ALA A 8 16.78 13.96 -1.43
CA ALA A 8 15.70 13.01 -1.73
C ALA A 8 15.43 12.93 -3.25
N GLU A 9 15.30 11.70 -3.75
CA GLU A 9 15.02 11.40 -5.16
C GLU A 9 13.59 10.94 -5.43
N ILE A 10 12.91 10.51 -4.38
CA ILE A 10 11.49 10.12 -4.39
C ILE A 10 10.88 10.49 -3.04
N ILE A 11 9.57 10.74 -3.02
CA ILE A 11 8.79 10.94 -1.79
C ILE A 11 7.57 10.03 -1.77
N LEU A 12 7.05 9.78 -0.56
CA LEU A 12 5.80 9.06 -0.37
C LEU A 12 4.65 10.04 -0.10
N GLY A 13 3.62 10.00 -0.95
CA GLY A 13 2.34 10.68 -0.77
C GLY A 13 1.31 9.76 -0.12
N ASN A 14 0.52 10.29 0.81
CA ASN A 14 -0.50 9.51 1.51
C ASN A 14 -1.87 9.66 0.83
N THR A 15 -2.34 8.60 0.17
CA THR A 15 -3.58 8.63 -0.60
C THR A 15 -4.78 8.91 0.29
N PHE A 16 -4.84 8.29 1.47
CA PHE A 16 -5.94 8.46 2.42
C PHE A 16 -6.14 9.92 2.84
N HIS A 17 -5.06 10.63 3.18
CA HIS A 17 -5.17 12.02 3.58
C HIS A 17 -5.49 12.92 2.40
N LEU A 18 -4.81 12.73 1.27
CA LEU A 18 -4.96 13.59 0.08
C LEU A 18 -6.36 13.49 -0.52
N MET A 19 -6.98 12.30 -0.53
CA MET A 19 -8.35 12.12 -1.02
C MET A 19 -9.41 12.78 -0.14
N LEU A 20 -9.16 12.89 1.17
CA LEU A 20 -10.09 13.51 2.11
C LEU A 20 -9.89 15.02 2.18
N ARG A 21 -8.64 15.48 2.14
CA ARG A 21 -8.30 16.89 2.18
C ARG A 21 -6.91 17.13 1.56
N PRO A 22 -6.80 17.96 0.50
CA PRO A 22 -7.83 18.83 -0.06
C PRO A 22 -8.86 18.13 -0.96
N GLY A 23 -8.68 16.84 -1.24
CA GLY A 23 -9.47 16.09 -2.22
C GLY A 23 -8.82 16.10 -3.61
N THR A 24 -8.98 15.01 -4.36
CA THR A 24 -8.36 14.85 -5.68
C THR A 24 -8.83 15.89 -6.68
N GLU A 25 -10.08 16.33 -6.60
CA GLU A 25 -10.62 17.37 -7.49
C GLU A 25 -9.89 18.70 -7.36
N VAL A 26 -9.53 19.10 -6.13
CA VAL A 26 -8.78 20.34 -5.90
C VAL A 26 -7.35 20.22 -6.44
N ILE A 27 -6.73 19.05 -6.25
CA ILE A 27 -5.38 18.76 -6.78
C ILE A 27 -5.41 18.80 -8.31
N ARG A 28 -6.40 18.15 -8.93
CA ARG A 28 -6.59 18.10 -10.38
C ARG A 28 -6.80 19.48 -11.01
N GLN A 29 -7.46 20.40 -10.30
CA GLN A 29 -7.60 21.80 -10.74
C GLN A 29 -6.26 22.55 -10.82
N HIS A 30 -5.22 22.04 -10.16
CA HIS A 30 -3.87 22.60 -10.16
C HIS A 30 -2.89 21.75 -10.99
N GLY A 31 -3.36 20.79 -11.78
CA GLY A 31 -2.53 19.83 -12.49
C GLY A 31 -2.61 18.46 -11.81
N ASP A 32 -1.54 18.05 -11.15
CA ASP A 32 -1.47 16.84 -10.33
C ASP A 32 -0.81 17.12 -8.96
N LEU A 33 -0.42 16.07 -8.22
CA LEU A 33 0.26 16.26 -6.94
C LEU A 33 1.64 16.90 -7.10
N HIS A 34 2.37 16.62 -8.18
CA HIS A 34 3.67 17.24 -8.49
C HIS A 34 3.54 18.75 -8.58
N ASP A 35 2.57 19.22 -9.39
CA ASP A 35 2.28 20.63 -9.58
C ASP A 35 1.79 21.28 -8.28
N PHE A 36 0.86 20.61 -7.59
CA PHE A 36 0.25 21.12 -6.36
C PHE A 36 1.26 21.35 -5.23
N MET A 37 2.28 20.50 -5.11
CA MET A 37 3.29 20.60 -4.06
C MET A 37 4.65 21.13 -4.53
N HIS A 38 4.76 21.48 -5.80
CA HIS A 38 6.00 21.88 -6.47
C HIS A 38 7.15 20.87 -6.24
N TRP A 39 6.88 19.61 -6.56
CA TRP A 39 7.85 18.51 -6.55
C TRP A 39 7.96 17.94 -7.96
N ASP A 40 9.17 17.86 -8.52
CA ASP A 40 9.44 17.57 -9.93
C ASP A 40 10.20 16.24 -10.12
N LYS A 41 10.21 15.42 -9.07
CA LYS A 41 10.82 14.09 -9.04
C LYS A 41 9.74 13.05 -8.74
N PRO A 42 10.04 11.74 -8.83
CA PRO A 42 9.03 10.73 -8.59
C PRO A 42 8.29 10.83 -7.24
N ILE A 43 7.03 10.42 -7.25
CA ILE A 43 6.15 10.24 -6.10
C ILE A 43 5.66 8.78 -6.08
N LEU A 44 5.84 8.13 -4.93
CA LEU A 44 5.13 6.90 -4.60
C LEU A 44 3.88 7.26 -3.79
N THR A 45 2.71 6.73 -4.13
CA THR A 45 1.53 6.83 -3.25
C THR A 45 1.20 5.50 -2.60
N ASP A 46 0.91 5.52 -1.30
CA ASP A 46 0.31 4.35 -0.64
C ASP A 46 -1.13 4.12 -1.12
N SER A 47 -1.70 2.95 -0.83
CA SER A 47 -3.05 2.61 -1.29
C SER A 47 -4.17 3.19 -0.40
N GLY A 48 -3.81 3.69 0.78
CA GLY A 48 -4.72 4.05 1.87
C GLY A 48 -5.16 2.88 2.77
N GLY A 49 -4.81 1.63 2.44
CA GLY A 49 -5.24 0.43 3.17
C GLY A 49 -4.82 0.42 4.64
N PHE A 50 -3.59 0.84 4.94
CA PHE A 50 -3.07 0.90 6.31
C PHE A 50 -3.79 1.95 7.18
N GLN A 51 -4.09 3.13 6.63
CA GLN A 51 -4.79 4.18 7.38
C GLN A 51 -6.22 3.74 7.69
N VAL A 52 -6.90 3.13 6.72
CA VAL A 52 -8.20 2.52 6.96
C VAL A 52 -8.12 1.42 8.02
N PHE A 53 -7.06 0.59 8.03
CA PHE A 53 -6.78 -0.37 9.11
C PHE A 53 -6.61 0.30 10.48
N SER A 54 -5.86 1.41 10.57
CA SER A 54 -5.66 2.14 11.82
C SER A 54 -6.95 2.71 12.44
N LEU A 55 -8.01 2.86 11.64
CA LEU A 55 -9.34 3.32 12.06
C LEU A 55 -10.26 2.18 12.53
N ALA A 56 -9.71 1.04 12.98
CA ALA A 56 -10.40 -0.24 13.20
C ALA A 56 -11.79 -0.18 13.87
N LYS A 57 -12.05 0.77 14.78
CA LYS A 57 -13.36 0.93 15.45
C LYS A 57 -14.45 1.53 14.57
N MET A 58 -14.09 2.20 13.48
CA MET A 58 -14.99 2.98 12.63
C MET A 58 -15.03 2.45 11.19
N ARG A 59 -14.55 1.22 10.94
CA ARG A 59 -14.51 0.61 9.62
C ARG A 59 -15.39 -0.62 9.50
N LYS A 60 -15.99 -0.83 8.32
CA LYS A 60 -16.68 -2.06 7.92
C LYS A 60 -16.00 -2.61 6.67
N LEU A 61 -15.28 -3.72 6.85
CA LEU A 61 -14.60 -4.46 5.79
C LEU A 61 -15.55 -5.43 5.10
N THR A 62 -15.51 -5.49 3.77
CA THR A 62 -16.26 -6.44 2.94
C THR A 62 -15.41 -6.85 1.74
N GLU A 63 -15.82 -7.88 1.00
CA GLU A 63 -15.17 -8.26 -0.27
C GLU A 63 -15.08 -7.08 -1.26
N ALA A 64 -16.09 -6.22 -1.28
CA ALA A 64 -16.16 -5.08 -2.19
C ALA A 64 -15.09 -4.02 -1.87
N GLY A 65 -14.78 -3.80 -0.59
CA GLY A 65 -13.93 -2.71 -0.12
C GLY A 65 -14.24 -2.38 1.35
N VAL A 66 -13.87 -1.18 1.78
CA VAL A 66 -14.02 -0.71 3.17
C VAL A 66 -14.88 0.54 3.24
N ARG A 67 -15.87 0.53 4.13
CA ARG A 67 -16.59 1.74 4.56
C ARG A 67 -16.02 2.26 5.85
N PHE A 68 -15.80 3.56 5.97
CA PHE A 68 -15.35 4.19 7.21
C PHE A 68 -15.89 5.61 7.34
N GLN A 69 -15.81 6.17 8.55
CA GLN A 69 -16.13 7.58 8.79
C GLN A 69 -14.87 8.44 8.61
N SER A 70 -14.99 9.49 7.80
CA SER A 70 -13.93 10.48 7.59
C SER A 70 -13.52 11.11 8.93
N PRO A 71 -12.23 11.10 9.30
CA PRO A 71 -11.75 11.77 10.50
C PRO A 71 -11.78 13.31 10.39
N ILE A 72 -12.08 13.84 9.19
CA ILE A 72 -12.10 15.29 8.94
C ILE A 72 -13.46 15.89 9.31
N ASP A 73 -14.55 15.23 8.93
CA ASP A 73 -15.91 15.76 9.03
C ASP A 73 -16.97 14.73 9.44
N GLY A 74 -16.59 13.46 9.63
CA GLY A 74 -17.51 12.39 10.01
C GLY A 74 -18.43 11.93 8.89
N SER A 75 -18.14 12.26 7.62
CA SER A 75 -18.87 11.72 6.47
C SER A 75 -18.53 10.24 6.21
N GLU A 76 -19.49 9.45 5.71
CA GLU A 76 -19.21 8.07 5.31
C GLU A 76 -18.43 8.05 3.99
N VAL A 77 -17.32 7.32 3.98
CA VAL A 77 -16.45 7.12 2.82
C VAL A 77 -16.37 5.64 2.50
N PHE A 78 -16.40 5.31 1.21
CA PHE A 78 -16.14 3.96 0.70
C PHE A 78 -14.86 3.96 -0.12
N LEU A 79 -13.94 3.04 0.20
CA LEU A 79 -12.69 2.85 -0.52
C LEU A 79 -12.57 1.38 -0.92
N ASP A 80 -12.42 1.14 -2.21
CA ASP A 80 -12.20 -0.16 -2.84
C ASP A 80 -10.96 -0.13 -3.76
N PRO A 81 -10.51 -1.27 -4.31
CA PRO A 81 -9.39 -1.31 -5.26
C PRO A 81 -9.52 -0.32 -6.41
N GLU A 82 -10.68 -0.24 -7.05
CA GLU A 82 -10.93 0.60 -8.21
C GLU A 82 -10.83 2.09 -7.87
N THR A 83 -11.45 2.50 -6.76
CA THR A 83 -11.39 3.87 -6.25
C THR A 83 -9.97 4.23 -5.82
N SER A 84 -9.25 3.32 -5.15
CA SER A 84 -7.85 3.56 -4.76
C SER A 84 -6.96 3.78 -5.99
N MET A 85 -7.13 2.98 -7.06
CA MET A 85 -6.39 3.17 -8.31
C MET A 85 -6.75 4.49 -9.01
N GLN A 86 -8.04 4.85 -9.02
CA GLN A 86 -8.48 6.12 -9.61
C GLN A 86 -7.92 7.32 -8.85
N VAL A 87 -7.96 7.30 -7.51
CA VAL A 87 -7.40 8.36 -6.68
C VAL A 87 -5.90 8.52 -6.94
N GLN A 88 -5.14 7.42 -6.94
CA GLN A 88 -3.69 7.48 -7.20
C GLN A 88 -3.36 7.97 -8.62
N ARG A 89 -4.21 7.64 -9.62
CA ARG A 89 -4.11 8.20 -10.97
C ARG A 89 -4.40 9.70 -10.99
N ASP A 90 -5.43 10.17 -10.30
CA ASP A 90 -5.77 11.60 -10.21
C ASP A 90 -4.69 12.41 -9.48
N LEU A 91 -3.96 11.77 -8.56
CA LEU A 91 -2.79 12.36 -7.90
C LEU A 91 -1.55 12.43 -8.80
N GLY A 92 -1.52 11.72 -9.93
CA GLY A 92 -0.37 11.72 -10.85
C GLY A 92 0.86 11.01 -10.30
N SER A 93 0.70 9.97 -9.48
CA SER A 93 1.82 9.22 -8.90
C SER A 93 2.62 8.44 -9.93
N ASP A 94 3.94 8.35 -9.75
CA ASP A 94 4.83 7.53 -10.60
C ASP A 94 4.88 6.07 -10.17
N ILE A 95 4.73 5.82 -8.85
CA ILE A 95 4.62 4.49 -8.27
C ILE A 95 3.33 4.40 -7.47
N VAL A 96 2.48 3.46 -7.86
CA VAL A 96 1.17 3.20 -7.28
C VAL A 96 1.24 1.90 -6.49
N MET A 97 0.67 1.88 -5.29
CA MET A 97 0.56 0.67 -4.47
C MET A 97 -0.82 0.05 -4.65
N CYS A 98 -0.91 -1.26 -4.95
CA CYS A 98 -2.21 -1.94 -5.03
C CYS A 98 -2.97 -1.84 -3.70
N PHE A 99 -4.31 -1.84 -3.77
CA PHE A 99 -5.12 -1.85 -2.55
C PHE A 99 -5.04 -3.21 -1.86
N ASP A 100 -4.81 -3.19 -0.55
CA ASP A 100 -4.60 -4.37 0.27
C ASP A 100 -5.33 -4.26 1.62
N GLU A 101 -5.44 -5.38 2.31
CA GLU A 101 -5.94 -5.45 3.67
C GLU A 101 -4.78 -5.81 4.60
N CYS A 102 -4.35 -4.84 5.42
CA CYS A 102 -3.28 -5.04 6.38
C CYS A 102 -3.73 -6.03 7.47
N THR A 103 -3.09 -7.20 7.54
CA THR A 103 -3.33 -8.18 8.60
C THR A 103 -2.93 -7.59 9.96
N ALA A 104 -3.80 -7.70 10.96
CA ALA A 104 -3.49 -7.28 12.33
C ALA A 104 -2.42 -8.19 12.97
N TYR A 105 -1.68 -7.67 13.95
CA TYR A 105 -0.85 -8.47 14.83
C TYR A 105 -1.27 -8.27 16.32
N PRO A 106 -1.39 -9.34 17.12
CA PRO A 106 -1.34 -10.75 16.71
C PRO A 106 -2.61 -11.16 15.95
N ALA A 107 -2.47 -12.15 15.06
CA ALA A 107 -3.57 -12.80 14.37
C ALA A 107 -3.34 -14.31 14.33
N THR A 108 -4.41 -15.10 14.37
CA THR A 108 -4.33 -16.53 14.11
C THR A 108 -3.98 -16.78 12.65
N GLU A 109 -3.39 -17.93 12.32
CA GLU A 109 -3.08 -18.31 10.93
C GLU A 109 -4.32 -18.24 10.02
N LYS A 110 -5.48 -18.65 10.54
CA LYS A 110 -6.75 -18.54 9.81
C LYS A 110 -7.12 -17.07 9.49
N GLN A 111 -6.99 -16.16 10.46
CA GLN A 111 -7.27 -14.74 10.24
C GLN A 111 -6.26 -14.12 9.27
N ALA A 112 -4.98 -14.50 9.38
CA ALA A 112 -3.94 -14.07 8.45
C ALA A 112 -4.19 -14.59 7.02
N TYR A 113 -4.65 -15.83 6.88
CA TYR A 113 -5.04 -16.41 5.60
C TYR A 113 -6.24 -15.68 4.98
N GLU A 114 -7.30 -15.44 5.75
CA GLU A 114 -8.50 -14.73 5.27
C GLU A 114 -8.15 -13.31 4.78
N SER A 115 -7.31 -12.60 5.54
CA SER A 115 -6.76 -11.27 5.23
C SER A 115 -5.90 -11.27 3.96
N MET A 116 -4.94 -12.19 3.89
CA MET A 116 -4.04 -12.36 2.74
C MET A 116 -4.83 -12.71 1.47
N ALA A 117 -5.76 -13.67 1.56
CA ALA A 117 -6.57 -14.09 0.42
C ALA A 117 -7.46 -12.96 -0.10
N LEU A 118 -8.03 -12.13 0.77
CA LEU A 118 -8.76 -10.92 0.37
C LEU A 118 -7.83 -9.94 -0.36
N SER A 119 -6.63 -9.70 0.20
CA SER A 119 -5.62 -8.84 -0.43
C SER A 119 -5.21 -9.32 -1.81
N MET A 120 -5.13 -10.64 -2.06
CA MET A 120 -4.82 -11.16 -3.41
C MET A 120 -5.93 -10.90 -4.42
N ARG A 121 -7.20 -11.04 -4.01
CA ARG A 121 -8.35 -10.68 -4.86
C ARG A 121 -8.38 -9.18 -5.14
N TRP A 122 -8.06 -8.36 -4.15
CA TRP A 122 -7.95 -6.91 -4.31
C TRP A 122 -6.74 -6.48 -5.14
N ALA A 123 -5.62 -7.21 -5.08
CA ALA A 123 -4.46 -6.98 -5.94
C ALA A 123 -4.80 -7.24 -7.41
N ALA A 124 -5.54 -8.32 -7.71
CA ALA A 124 -6.02 -8.60 -9.06
C ALA A 124 -6.98 -7.52 -9.57
N ARG A 125 -7.91 -7.05 -8.74
CA ARG A 125 -8.81 -5.93 -9.06
C ARG A 125 -8.05 -4.61 -9.27
N SER A 126 -7.08 -4.32 -8.40
CA SER A 126 -6.20 -3.15 -8.54
C SER A 126 -5.43 -3.21 -9.86
N LYS A 127 -4.87 -4.37 -10.22
CA LYS A 127 -4.16 -4.55 -11.49
C LYS A 127 -5.07 -4.28 -12.70
N ALA A 128 -6.30 -4.78 -12.66
CA ALA A 128 -7.27 -4.53 -13.72
C ALA A 128 -7.67 -3.03 -13.80
N ALA A 129 -7.92 -2.40 -12.66
CA ALA A 129 -8.31 -0.99 -12.58
C ALA A 129 -7.16 -0.03 -12.95
N HIS A 130 -5.91 -0.42 -12.70
CA HIS A 130 -4.72 0.33 -13.12
C HIS A 130 -4.66 0.47 -14.65
N GLY A 131 -5.06 -0.56 -15.39
CA GLY A 131 -5.28 -0.50 -16.83
C GLY A 131 -4.07 0.02 -17.61
N ASP A 132 -4.28 1.11 -18.35
CA ASP A 132 -3.31 1.80 -19.19
C ASP A 132 -2.53 2.90 -18.45
N ASN A 133 -2.63 2.99 -17.11
CA ASN A 133 -1.87 3.97 -16.34
C ASN A 133 -0.35 3.75 -16.54
N PRO A 134 0.41 4.76 -17.02
CA PRO A 134 1.84 4.61 -17.26
C PRO A 134 2.67 4.46 -15.98
N ALA A 135 2.10 4.79 -14.82
CA ALA A 135 2.77 4.62 -13.53
C ALA A 135 3.10 3.15 -13.24
N ALA A 136 4.20 2.92 -12.53
CA ALA A 136 4.54 1.59 -12.05
C ALA A 136 3.54 1.15 -10.96
N LEU A 137 3.05 -0.09 -11.03
CA LEU A 137 2.17 -0.66 -10.02
C LEU A 137 2.92 -1.72 -9.20
N PHE A 138 2.90 -1.57 -7.88
CA PHE A 138 3.52 -2.50 -6.95
C PHE A 138 2.47 -3.37 -6.26
N GLY A 139 2.75 -4.67 -6.19
CA GLY A 139 1.96 -5.64 -5.41
C GLY A 139 2.42 -5.67 -3.96
N ILE A 140 1.52 -5.95 -3.00
CA ILE A 140 1.84 -5.97 -1.56
C ILE A 140 1.70 -7.39 -1.02
N VAL A 141 2.83 -7.98 -0.64
CA VAL A 141 2.88 -9.29 0.01
C VAL A 141 2.35 -9.17 1.43
N GLN A 142 1.22 -9.83 1.70
CA GLN A 142 0.65 -10.07 3.02
C GLN A 142 0.94 -11.51 3.52
N GLY A 143 0.51 -11.84 4.73
CA GLY A 143 0.67 -13.19 5.32
C GLY A 143 1.04 -13.22 6.80
N GLY A 144 1.20 -12.04 7.45
CA GLY A 144 1.60 -11.95 8.85
C GLY A 144 2.96 -12.58 9.11
N VAL A 145 3.08 -13.31 10.23
CA VAL A 145 4.28 -14.06 10.65
C VAL A 145 4.24 -15.55 10.26
N TYR A 146 3.56 -15.87 9.15
CA TYR A 146 3.38 -17.24 8.67
C TYR A 146 4.04 -17.45 7.30
N GLU A 147 5.10 -18.26 7.26
CA GLU A 147 5.93 -18.52 6.07
C GLU A 147 5.12 -19.09 4.89
N ASN A 148 4.23 -20.06 5.15
CA ASN A 148 3.36 -20.64 4.13
C ASN A 148 2.47 -19.58 3.46
N LEU A 149 1.90 -18.66 4.25
CA LEU A 149 1.05 -17.59 3.73
C LEU A 149 1.86 -16.55 2.95
N ARG A 150 3.09 -16.25 3.39
CA ARG A 150 4.01 -15.37 2.65
C ARG A 150 4.38 -15.97 1.30
N ALA A 151 4.69 -17.26 1.24
CA ALA A 151 5.01 -17.95 -0.01
C ALA A 151 3.82 -17.96 -0.98
N GLU A 152 2.62 -18.26 -0.48
CA GLU A 152 1.39 -18.23 -1.29
C GLU A 152 1.11 -16.83 -1.86
N SER A 153 1.23 -15.81 -1.01
CA SER A 153 1.07 -14.39 -1.38
C SER A 153 2.05 -13.96 -2.48
N VAL A 154 3.34 -14.31 -2.34
CA VAL A 154 4.35 -14.05 -3.38
C VAL A 154 4.00 -14.77 -4.69
N GLN A 155 3.61 -16.04 -4.63
CA GLN A 155 3.23 -16.80 -5.83
C GLN A 155 2.02 -16.18 -6.55
N GLN A 156 1.00 -15.75 -5.82
CA GLN A 156 -0.19 -15.13 -6.41
C GLN A 156 0.15 -13.78 -7.05
N LEU A 157 0.89 -12.91 -6.35
CA LEU A 157 1.28 -11.60 -6.88
C LEU A 157 2.21 -11.72 -8.10
N THR A 158 3.16 -12.66 -8.09
CA THR A 158 4.02 -12.92 -9.25
C THR A 158 3.24 -13.45 -10.44
N SER A 159 2.22 -14.28 -10.21
CA SER A 159 1.31 -14.76 -11.27
C SER A 159 0.46 -13.63 -11.88
N ILE A 160 0.06 -12.63 -11.07
CA ILE A 160 -0.67 -11.44 -11.55
C ILE A 160 0.26 -10.51 -12.36
N GLY A 161 1.50 -10.34 -11.91
CA GLY A 161 2.52 -9.53 -12.57
C GLY A 161 2.47 -8.04 -12.18
N PHE A 162 3.53 -7.56 -11.53
CA PHE A 162 3.68 -6.18 -11.06
C PHE A 162 5.05 -5.62 -11.44
N ASN A 163 5.21 -4.30 -11.38
CA ASN A 163 6.48 -3.64 -11.66
C ASN A 163 7.46 -3.72 -10.48
N GLY A 164 6.95 -3.98 -9.28
CA GLY A 164 7.70 -4.15 -8.05
C GLY A 164 6.85 -4.84 -6.98
N TYR A 165 7.50 -5.27 -5.90
CA TYR A 165 6.86 -6.06 -4.84
C TYR A 165 7.21 -5.46 -3.48
N ALA A 166 6.18 -5.15 -2.71
CA ALA A 166 6.33 -4.65 -1.36
C ALA A 166 6.10 -5.77 -0.33
N VAL A 167 6.73 -5.66 0.83
CA VAL A 167 6.42 -6.44 2.02
C VAL A 167 5.53 -5.59 2.92
N GLY A 168 4.25 -5.96 3.01
CA GLY A 168 3.26 -5.35 3.90
C GLY A 168 3.02 -6.19 5.16
N GLY A 169 2.28 -5.62 6.10
CA GLY A 169 1.85 -6.31 7.32
C GLY A 169 3.01 -6.73 8.24
N LEU A 170 4.13 -6.02 8.17
CA LEU A 170 5.23 -6.04 9.12
C LEU A 170 5.41 -4.62 9.70
N ALA A 171 6.12 -4.51 10.81
CA ALA A 171 6.22 -3.34 11.68
C ALA A 171 4.85 -2.89 12.24
N VAL A 172 3.97 -3.85 12.54
CA VAL A 172 2.60 -3.61 13.03
C VAL A 172 2.36 -4.08 14.46
N GLY A 173 3.39 -4.61 15.12
CA GLY A 173 3.38 -4.95 16.54
C GLY A 173 4.21 -6.18 16.90
N GLU A 174 4.69 -6.92 15.90
CA GLU A 174 5.55 -8.09 16.07
C GLU A 174 6.94 -7.73 16.60
N THR A 175 7.66 -8.74 17.09
CA THR A 175 9.04 -8.57 17.53
C THR A 175 10.00 -8.36 16.36
N LYS A 176 11.17 -7.76 16.63
CA LYS A 176 12.22 -7.59 15.62
C LYS A 176 12.64 -8.93 15.02
N ASP A 177 12.78 -9.96 15.85
CA ASP A 177 13.18 -11.30 15.42
C ASP A 177 12.13 -11.95 14.51
N GLU A 178 10.84 -11.84 14.84
CA GLU A 178 9.76 -12.32 13.96
C GLU A 178 9.77 -11.59 12.61
N ARG A 179 9.97 -10.27 12.63
CA ARG A 179 10.06 -9.46 11.40
C ARG A 179 11.24 -9.89 10.54
N GLU A 180 12.42 -10.02 11.11
CA GLU A 180 13.64 -10.42 10.40
C GLU A 180 13.51 -11.84 9.84
N GLN A 181 12.99 -12.79 10.62
CA GLN A 181 12.71 -14.14 10.14
C GLN A 181 11.77 -14.13 8.92
N MET A 182 10.71 -13.32 8.96
CA MET A 182 9.80 -13.21 7.82
C MET A 182 10.45 -12.54 6.60
N LEU A 183 11.34 -11.57 6.79
CA LEU A 183 12.09 -10.95 5.70
C LEU A 183 13.07 -11.95 5.06
N ASP A 184 13.84 -12.66 5.87
CA ASP A 184 14.78 -13.69 5.42
C ASP A 184 14.08 -14.79 4.64
N PHE A 185 12.88 -15.17 5.05
CA PHE A 185 12.07 -16.14 4.34
C PHE A 185 11.45 -15.57 3.05
N THR A 186 10.86 -14.37 3.11
CA THR A 186 10.02 -13.84 2.02
C THR A 186 10.83 -13.25 0.88
N LEU A 187 11.91 -12.51 1.17
CA LEU A 187 12.67 -11.78 0.13
C LEU A 187 13.28 -12.69 -0.95
N PRO A 188 13.85 -13.88 -0.64
CA PRO A 188 14.36 -14.79 -1.66
C PRO A 188 13.30 -15.33 -2.63
N LEU A 189 12.03 -15.34 -2.22
CA LEU A 189 10.92 -15.83 -3.05
C LEU A 189 10.48 -14.78 -4.09
N MET A 190 10.78 -13.50 -3.85
CA MET A 190 10.39 -12.42 -4.77
C MET A 190 11.30 -12.38 -6.00
N PRO A 191 10.78 -11.90 -7.16
CA PRO A 191 11.61 -11.69 -8.34
C PRO A 191 12.86 -10.85 -8.03
N ALA A 192 14.01 -11.26 -8.57
CA ALA A 192 15.29 -10.60 -8.34
C ALA A 192 15.51 -9.39 -9.27
N ASP A 193 14.76 -9.33 -10.37
CA ASP A 193 14.77 -8.30 -11.39
C ASP A 193 13.71 -7.20 -11.15
N ALA A 194 12.97 -7.28 -10.05
CA ALA A 194 11.98 -6.29 -9.64
C ALA A 194 12.39 -5.59 -8.32
N PRO A 195 12.11 -4.28 -8.15
CA PRO A 195 12.32 -3.59 -6.90
C PRO A 195 11.54 -4.24 -5.75
N ARG A 196 12.16 -4.26 -4.56
CA ARG A 196 11.58 -4.77 -3.32
C ARG A 196 11.42 -3.63 -2.33
N TYR A 197 10.21 -3.41 -1.82
CA TYR A 197 9.90 -2.30 -0.93
C TYR A 197 9.40 -2.78 0.44
N LEU A 198 10.17 -2.54 1.51
CA LEU A 198 9.71 -2.81 2.87
C LEU A 198 8.87 -1.64 3.40
N MET A 199 7.58 -1.87 3.62
CA MET A 199 6.65 -0.83 4.08
C MET A 199 6.73 -0.62 5.60
N GLY A 200 6.64 0.63 6.05
CA GLY A 200 6.47 0.96 7.47
C GLY A 200 7.73 0.85 8.35
N VAL A 201 8.89 0.54 7.78
CA VAL A 201 10.18 0.46 8.50
C VAL A 201 10.99 1.73 8.27
N GLY A 202 11.68 2.23 9.30
CA GLY A 202 12.41 3.49 9.18
C GLY A 202 13.37 3.87 10.30
N LYS A 203 13.60 3.02 11.33
CA LYS A 203 14.70 3.28 12.25
C LYS A 203 16.03 3.03 11.52
N PRO A 204 17.09 3.83 11.77
CA PRO A 204 18.38 3.61 11.11
C PRO A 204 18.91 2.17 11.26
N GLU A 205 18.72 1.57 12.43
CA GLU A 205 19.11 0.19 12.75
C GLU A 205 18.28 -0.90 12.04
N ASP A 206 17.16 -0.52 11.42
CA ASP A 206 16.31 -1.43 10.64
C ASP A 206 16.58 -1.30 9.12
N ILE A 207 17.36 -0.30 8.69
CA ILE A 207 17.68 -0.02 7.28
C ILE A 207 19.01 -0.66 6.87
N VAL A 208 19.93 -0.82 7.83
CA VAL A 208 21.27 -1.41 7.65
C VAL A 208 21.20 -2.92 7.76
#